data_AF-A0AAJ1F6A5-F1
#
_entry.id   AF-A0AAJ1F6A5-F1
#
_cell.length_a   1.000
_cell.length_b   1.000
_cell.length_c   1.000
_cell.angle_alpha   90.00
_cell.angle_beta   90.00
_cell.angle_gamma   90.00
#
_symmetry.space_group_name_H-M   'P 1'
#
loop_
_entity.id
_entity.type
_entity.pdbx_description
1 polymer ?
#
loop_
_entity_poly.entity_id
_entity_poly.type
_entity_poly.pdbx_seq_one_letter_code
_entity_poly.pdbx_strand_id
1 'polypeptide(L)'
;MTTVAVFAAMPAAAQSAWQAIERIETYSIRGESGPELYASIGERGPVIGGDVRAIAHTGFKLTWRRDYQQRGASCVLASAVPKLIITYTLPKPANSLPPAVKQKWDRFYAGIQAHERVHGDFIKDLVHKIEAVSVGLTVADDPGCKRIRTELTSKLGELSRAERQQSRDFDRDEMSNGGNVHQLILALING
;
A
#
# COMPACT_ATOMS: atom_id res chain seq x y z
N MET A 1 -2.43 13.38 57.54
CA MET A 1 -2.73 13.84 56.16
C MET A 1 -2.40 12.69 55.25
N THR A 2 -3.41 12.01 54.70
CA THR A 2 -3.23 10.77 53.93
C THR A 2 -3.46 11.12 52.46
N THR A 3 -2.39 11.18 51.69
CA THR A 3 -2.44 11.51 50.26
C THR A 3 -2.80 10.25 49.49
N VAL A 4 -4.01 10.21 48.92
CA VAL A 4 -4.44 9.15 48.00
C VAL A 4 -3.95 9.51 46.61
N ALA A 5 -3.00 8.73 46.07
CA ALA A 5 -2.56 8.86 44.69
C ALA A 5 -3.54 8.11 43.77
N VAL A 6 -4.27 8.85 42.94
CA VAL A 6 -5.14 8.30 41.89
C VAL A 6 -4.29 8.06 40.66
N PHE A 7 -4.03 6.79 40.32
CA PHE A 7 -3.47 6.42 39.02
C PHE A 7 -4.56 6.51 37.96
N ALA A 8 -4.48 7.53 37.11
CA ALA A 8 -5.30 7.62 35.91
C ALA A 8 -4.82 6.56 34.90
N ALA A 9 -5.56 5.45 34.78
CA ALA A 9 -5.35 4.49 33.70
C ALA A 9 -5.75 5.17 32.39
N MET A 10 -4.77 5.50 31.54
CA MET A 10 -5.05 5.94 30.18
C MET A 10 -5.69 4.77 29.42
N PRO A 11 -6.78 4.99 28.67
CA PRO A 11 -7.37 3.93 27.85
C PRO A 11 -6.32 3.48 26.85
N ALA A 12 -5.93 2.21 26.90
CA ALA A 12 -5.24 1.59 25.78
C ALA A 12 -6.20 1.65 24.60
N ALA A 13 -5.90 2.48 23.60
CA ALA A 13 -6.56 2.39 22.32
C ALA A 13 -6.31 0.96 21.82
N ALA A 14 -7.36 0.14 21.82
CA ALA A 14 -7.32 -1.18 21.24
C ALA A 14 -7.08 -0.99 19.74
N GLN A 15 -5.81 -1.02 19.33
CA GLN A 15 -5.42 -1.04 17.93
C GLN A 15 -6.15 -2.21 17.30
N SER A 16 -7.04 -1.95 16.33
CA SER A 16 -7.89 -3.02 15.85
C SER A 16 -7.03 -4.10 15.19
N ALA A 17 -7.29 -5.36 15.55
CA ALA A 17 -6.47 -6.52 15.17
C ALA A 17 -6.71 -6.95 13.70
N TRP A 18 -6.87 -6.00 12.79
CA TRP A 18 -7.04 -6.31 11.38
C TRP A 18 -5.71 -6.70 10.76
N GLN A 19 -5.79 -7.53 9.72
CA GLN A 19 -4.65 -7.90 8.89
C GLN A 19 -5.01 -7.67 7.43
N ALA A 20 -4.03 -7.25 6.64
CA ALA A 20 -4.19 -7.13 5.20
C ALA A 20 -4.30 -8.53 4.57
N ILE A 21 -5.16 -8.67 3.56
CA ILE A 21 -5.17 -9.83 2.68
C ILE A 21 -4.27 -9.50 1.49
N GLU A 22 -3.10 -10.13 1.42
CA GLU A 22 -2.14 -9.93 0.35
C GLU A 22 -2.29 -11.01 -0.72
N ARG A 23 -2.24 -10.63 -2.00
CA ARG A 23 -2.40 -11.55 -3.14
C ARG A 23 -1.43 -11.18 -4.26
N ILE A 24 -1.01 -12.19 -5.00
CA ILE A 24 -0.22 -12.01 -6.22
C ILE A 24 -1.12 -12.33 -7.41
N GLU A 25 -1.21 -11.39 -8.34
CA GLU A 25 -1.75 -11.58 -9.67
C GLU A 25 -0.59 -11.51 -10.67
N THR A 26 -0.70 -12.25 -11.77
CA THR A 26 0.39 -12.28 -12.76
C THR A 26 -0.09 -11.99 -14.16
N TYR A 27 0.71 -11.25 -14.92
CA TYR A 27 0.54 -11.10 -16.36
C TYR A 27 1.61 -11.88 -17.13
N SER A 28 1.22 -12.40 -18.29
CA SER A 28 2.08 -13.30 -19.06
C SER A 28 3.11 -12.54 -19.90
N ILE A 29 4.38 -12.95 -19.80
CA ILE A 29 5.47 -12.48 -20.66
C ILE A 29 6.06 -13.63 -21.48
N ARG A 30 6.74 -13.31 -22.58
CA ARG A 30 7.38 -14.29 -23.48
C ARG A 30 8.82 -13.88 -23.77
N GLY A 31 9.65 -14.86 -24.11
CA GLY A 31 11.06 -14.67 -24.42
C GLY A 31 11.89 -15.85 -23.90
N GLU A 32 13.05 -16.03 -24.52
CA GLU A 32 14.04 -17.03 -24.16
C GLU A 32 15.35 -16.39 -23.66
N SER A 33 15.47 -15.06 -23.73
CA SER A 33 16.59 -14.27 -23.21
C SER A 33 16.13 -13.14 -22.26
N GLY A 34 17.05 -12.61 -21.45
CA GLY A 34 16.78 -11.48 -20.56
C GLY A 34 16.22 -10.24 -21.29
N PRO A 35 16.85 -9.77 -22.39
CA PRO A 35 16.33 -8.67 -23.19
C PRO A 35 14.92 -8.92 -23.75
N GLU A 36 14.63 -10.13 -24.25
CA GLU A 36 13.30 -10.48 -24.76
C GLU A 36 12.23 -10.46 -23.66
N LEU A 37 12.56 -11.00 -22.48
CA LEU A 37 11.65 -10.95 -21.33
C LEU A 37 11.37 -9.52 -20.90
N TYR A 38 12.40 -8.66 -20.86
CA TYR A 38 12.24 -7.26 -20.49
C TYR A 38 11.46 -6.45 -21.54
N ALA A 39 11.69 -6.71 -22.83
CA ALA A 39 10.88 -6.12 -23.90
C ALA A 39 9.41 -6.55 -23.77
N SER A 40 9.14 -7.82 -23.53
CA SER A 40 7.78 -8.32 -23.31
C SER A 40 7.12 -7.74 -22.06
N ILE A 41 7.89 -7.35 -21.04
CA ILE A 41 7.39 -6.60 -19.88
C ILE A 41 6.94 -5.22 -20.33
N GLY A 42 7.75 -4.48 -21.09
CA GLY A 42 7.40 -3.16 -21.62
C GLY A 42 6.11 -3.16 -22.45
N GLU A 43 5.85 -4.22 -23.21
CA GLU A 43 4.65 -4.37 -24.04
C GLU A 43 3.39 -4.74 -23.23
N ARG A 44 3.53 -5.52 -22.16
CA ARG A 44 2.40 -6.20 -21.49
C ARG A 44 2.19 -5.81 -20.04
N GLY A 45 3.11 -5.06 -19.45
CA GLY A 45 3.05 -4.61 -18.06
C GLY A 45 1.77 -3.83 -17.76
N PRO A 46 1.33 -3.79 -16.48
CA PRO A 46 0.14 -3.05 -16.09
C PRO A 46 0.21 -1.58 -16.51
N VAL A 47 -0.90 -1.05 -17.01
CA VAL A 47 -1.04 0.38 -17.34
C VAL A 47 -1.32 1.15 -16.05
N ILE A 48 -0.45 2.12 -15.73
CA ILE A 48 -0.51 2.87 -14.48
C ILE A 48 -0.90 4.35 -14.68
N GLY A 49 -1.17 4.77 -15.92
CA GLY A 49 -1.69 6.09 -16.25
C GLY A 49 -1.36 6.48 -17.69
N GLY A 50 -2.35 6.95 -18.45
CA GLY A 50 -2.19 7.16 -19.90
C GLY A 50 -1.73 5.87 -20.57
N ASP A 51 -0.66 5.96 -21.37
CA ASP A 51 -0.02 4.82 -22.04
C ASP A 51 1.21 4.28 -21.28
N VAL A 52 1.47 4.76 -20.06
CA VAL A 52 2.64 4.35 -19.27
C VAL A 52 2.39 2.97 -18.65
N ARG A 53 3.32 2.04 -18.90
CA ARG A 53 3.34 0.70 -18.32
C ARG A 53 4.46 0.56 -17.30
N ALA A 54 4.20 -0.21 -16.25
CA ALA A 54 5.18 -0.54 -15.22
C ALA A 54 5.64 -1.99 -15.32
N ILE A 55 6.78 -2.31 -14.71
CA ILE A 55 7.28 -3.69 -14.57
C ILE A 55 6.33 -4.49 -13.68
N ALA A 56 5.92 -3.91 -12.56
CA ALA A 56 4.97 -4.47 -11.62
C ALA A 56 4.13 -3.33 -11.03
N HIS A 57 3.08 -3.68 -10.31
CA HIS A 57 2.24 -2.69 -9.66
C HIS A 57 1.57 -3.24 -8.41
N THR A 58 1.65 -2.46 -7.33
CA THR A 58 0.91 -2.67 -6.09
C THR A 58 -0.36 -1.85 -6.08
N GLY A 59 -1.50 -2.53 -6.11
CA GLY A 59 -2.83 -1.93 -5.95
C GLY A 59 -3.50 -2.40 -4.66
N PHE A 60 -4.56 -1.70 -4.25
CA PHE A 60 -5.34 -2.14 -3.09
C PHE A 60 -6.83 -1.84 -3.21
N LYS A 61 -7.63 -2.61 -2.47
CA LYS A 61 -9.04 -2.34 -2.18
C LYS A 61 -9.20 -2.18 -0.68
N LEU A 62 -9.70 -1.01 -0.27
CA LEU A 62 -9.93 -0.66 1.12
C LEU A 62 -11.39 -0.33 1.33
N THR A 63 -12.05 -1.06 2.24
CA THR A 63 -13.39 -0.71 2.72
C THR A 63 -13.39 -0.56 4.23
N TRP A 64 -14.38 0.15 4.77
CA TRP A 64 -14.45 0.45 6.19
C TRP A 64 -15.84 0.14 6.73
N ARG A 65 -15.91 -0.46 7.92
CA ARG A 65 -17.10 -0.39 8.78
C ARG A 65 -16.86 0.71 9.81
N ARG A 66 -17.72 1.73 9.80
CA ARG A 66 -17.60 2.89 10.68
C ARG A 66 -18.87 3.03 11.52
N ASP A 67 -18.69 3.28 12.81
CA ASP A 67 -19.78 3.53 13.74
C ASP A 67 -19.77 5.00 14.20
N TYR A 68 -20.68 5.80 13.62
CA TYR A 68 -20.88 7.18 14.00
C TYR A 68 -22.01 7.26 15.03
N GLN A 69 -21.71 7.82 16.20
CA GLN A 69 -22.64 7.91 17.32
C GLN A 69 -22.92 9.36 17.68
N GLN A 70 -24.19 9.71 17.82
CA GLN A 70 -24.60 10.96 18.44
C GLN A 70 -24.37 10.87 19.96
N ARG A 71 -23.63 11.81 20.54
CA ARG A 71 -23.37 11.92 21.98
C ARG A 71 -23.67 13.36 22.43
N GLY A 72 -24.88 13.56 22.96
CA GLY A 72 -25.42 14.90 23.18
C GLY A 72 -25.53 15.68 21.86
N ALA A 73 -25.08 16.94 21.84
CA ALA A 73 -25.02 17.74 20.63
C ALA A 73 -23.87 17.35 19.68
N SER A 74 -22.91 16.53 20.14
CA SER A 74 -21.74 16.14 19.36
C SER A 74 -21.97 14.84 18.59
N CYS A 75 -21.22 14.65 17.50
CA CYS A 75 -21.04 13.33 16.88
C CYS A 75 -19.62 12.80 17.12
N VAL A 76 -19.50 11.50 17.38
CA VAL A 76 -18.24 10.78 17.60
C VAL A 76 -18.14 9.62 16.62
N LEU A 77 -16.97 9.41 16.01
CA LEU A 77 -16.65 8.17 15.31
C LEU A 77 -16.13 7.14 16.32
N ALA A 78 -17.03 6.31 16.84
CA ALA A 78 -16.76 5.39 17.94
C ALA A 78 -15.88 4.21 17.52
N SER A 79 -15.99 3.74 16.27
CA SER A 79 -15.11 2.71 15.72
C SER A 79 -14.93 2.84 14.21
N ALA A 80 -13.78 2.39 13.71
CA ALA A 80 -13.47 2.31 12.29
C ALA A 80 -12.65 1.04 12.03
N VAL A 81 -13.29 0.01 11.49
CA VAL A 81 -12.66 -1.29 11.21
C VAL A 81 -12.41 -1.42 9.70
N PRO A 82 -11.15 -1.52 9.25
CA PRO A 82 -10.84 -1.66 7.84
C PRO A 82 -10.96 -3.12 7.36
N LYS A 83 -11.18 -3.26 6.06
CA LYS A 83 -10.88 -4.46 5.30
C LYS A 83 -9.96 -4.07 4.16
N LEU A 84 -8.70 -4.47 4.25
CA LEU A 84 -7.66 -4.18 3.28
C LEU A 84 -7.30 -5.42 2.46
N ILE A 85 -7.35 -5.30 1.14
CA ILE A 85 -6.82 -6.28 0.20
C ILE A 85 -5.73 -5.60 -0.62
N ILE A 86 -4.51 -6.13 -0.61
CA ILE A 86 -3.39 -5.65 -1.43
C ILE A 86 -3.15 -6.69 -2.53
N THR A 87 -3.03 -6.21 -3.77
CA THR A 87 -2.74 -7.02 -4.94
C THR A 87 -1.42 -6.57 -5.56
N TYR A 88 -0.47 -7.49 -5.65
CA TYR A 88 0.78 -7.32 -6.37
C TYR A 88 0.65 -7.92 -7.77
N THR A 89 0.72 -7.08 -8.80
CA THR A 89 0.69 -7.51 -10.21
C THR A 89 2.11 -7.70 -10.70
N LEU A 90 2.54 -8.94 -10.94
CA LEU A 90 3.93 -9.29 -11.28
C LEU A 90 4.03 -10.02 -12.64
N PRO A 91 5.14 -9.87 -13.39
CA PRO A 91 5.34 -10.61 -14.63
C PRO A 91 5.55 -12.11 -14.38
N LYS A 92 5.09 -12.95 -15.31
CA LYS A 92 5.32 -14.40 -15.28
C LYS A 92 5.63 -14.96 -16.68
N PRO A 93 6.77 -15.65 -16.88
CA PRO A 93 7.07 -16.32 -18.15
C PRO A 93 5.99 -17.34 -18.52
N ALA A 94 5.54 -17.30 -19.78
CA ALA A 94 4.55 -18.22 -20.32
C ALA A 94 5.10 -19.64 -20.50
N ASN A 95 6.40 -19.73 -20.79
CA ASN A 95 7.13 -20.96 -21.08
C ASN A 95 8.27 -21.17 -20.09
N SER A 96 8.77 -22.40 -20.02
CA SER A 96 10.01 -22.70 -19.31
C SER A 96 11.18 -21.92 -19.92
N LEU A 97 12.01 -21.34 -19.06
CA LEU A 97 13.19 -20.58 -19.47
C LEU A 97 14.43 -21.48 -19.58
N PRO A 98 15.36 -21.19 -20.50
CA PRO A 98 16.69 -21.83 -20.48
C PRO A 98 17.35 -21.69 -19.10
N PRO A 99 18.08 -22.70 -18.59
CA PRO A 99 18.57 -22.69 -17.21
C PRO A 99 19.38 -21.44 -16.81
N ALA A 100 20.24 -20.95 -17.70
CA ALA A 100 21.03 -19.73 -17.47
C ALA A 100 20.17 -18.47 -17.37
N VAL A 101 19.08 -18.39 -18.14
CA VAL A 101 18.14 -17.25 -18.13
C VAL A 101 17.21 -17.36 -16.92
N LYS A 102 16.81 -18.57 -16.55
CA LYS A 102 15.99 -18.82 -15.36
C LYS A 102 16.66 -18.27 -14.09
N GLN A 103 17.96 -18.49 -13.91
CA GLN A 103 18.65 -18.01 -12.71
C GLN A 103 18.61 -16.47 -12.59
N LYS A 104 18.77 -15.76 -13.71
CA LYS A 104 18.72 -14.29 -13.76
C LYS A 104 17.30 -13.79 -13.55
N TRP A 105 16.34 -14.45 -14.20
CA TRP A 105 14.91 -14.19 -14.02
C TRP A 105 14.47 -14.33 -12.56
N ASP A 106 14.87 -15.41 -11.88
CA ASP A 106 14.47 -15.65 -10.49
C ASP A 106 14.99 -14.54 -9.55
N ARG A 107 16.22 -14.04 -9.77
CA ARG A 107 16.78 -12.91 -9.03
C ARG A 107 16.03 -11.61 -9.30
N PHE A 108 15.79 -11.31 -10.58
CA PHE A 108 15.00 -10.15 -10.99
C PHE A 108 13.60 -10.19 -10.36
N TYR A 109 12.88 -11.30 -10.51
CA TYR A 109 11.54 -11.48 -9.98
C TYR A 109 11.49 -11.32 -8.46
N ALA A 110 12.43 -11.93 -7.73
CA ALA A 110 12.50 -11.80 -6.27
C ALA A 110 12.73 -10.34 -5.85
N GLY A 111 13.61 -9.62 -6.54
CA GLY A 111 13.89 -8.21 -6.28
C GLY A 111 12.69 -7.30 -6.57
N ILE A 112 12.02 -7.48 -7.71
CA ILE A 112 10.79 -6.73 -8.03
C ILE A 112 9.68 -7.07 -7.03
N GLN A 113 9.52 -8.33 -6.65
CA GLN A 113 8.55 -8.70 -5.62
C GLN A 113 8.86 -8.05 -4.26
N ALA A 114 10.14 -7.95 -3.88
CA ALA A 114 10.54 -7.27 -2.66
C ALA A 114 10.25 -5.76 -2.72
N HIS A 115 10.53 -5.13 -3.86
CA HIS A 115 10.17 -3.73 -4.13
C HIS A 115 8.66 -3.49 -3.96
N GLU A 116 7.81 -4.31 -4.59
CA GLU A 116 6.35 -4.17 -4.47
C GLU A 116 5.84 -4.36 -3.03
N ARG A 117 6.48 -5.23 -2.23
CA ARG A 117 6.11 -5.39 -0.81
C ARG A 117 6.31 -4.11 0.01
N VAL A 118 7.30 -3.29 -0.33
CA VAL A 118 7.51 -1.99 0.33
C VAL A 118 6.32 -1.06 0.12
N HIS A 119 5.78 -1.01 -1.11
CA HIS A 119 4.53 -0.29 -1.37
C HIS A 119 3.35 -0.86 -0.59
N GLY A 120 3.27 -2.20 -0.48
CA GLY A 120 2.29 -2.88 0.38
C GLY A 120 2.39 -2.44 1.85
N ASP A 121 3.59 -2.25 2.36
CA ASP A 121 3.85 -1.75 3.72
C ASP A 121 3.46 -0.27 3.89
N PHE A 122 3.70 0.58 2.89
CA PHE A 122 3.20 1.96 2.91
C PHE A 122 1.68 2.04 2.97
N ILE A 123 0.98 1.17 2.22
CA ILE A 123 -0.50 1.10 2.26
C ILE A 123 -0.97 0.63 3.64
N LYS A 124 -0.32 -0.37 4.25
CA LYS A 124 -0.65 -0.84 5.61
C LYS A 124 -0.48 0.29 6.63
N ASP A 125 0.63 1.01 6.57
CA ASP A 125 0.91 2.17 7.43
C ASP A 125 -0.12 3.31 7.23
N LEU A 126 -0.48 3.61 5.98
CA LEU A 126 -1.56 4.56 5.68
C LEU A 126 -2.87 4.16 6.37
N VAL A 127 -3.27 2.89 6.31
CA VAL A 127 -4.51 2.42 6.95
C VAL A 127 -4.45 2.55 8.47
N HIS A 128 -3.31 2.25 9.10
CA HIS A 128 -3.12 2.49 10.54
C HIS A 128 -3.20 3.97 10.90
N LYS A 129 -2.58 4.86 10.11
CA LYS A 129 -2.69 6.31 10.30
C LYS A 129 -4.14 6.80 10.16
N ILE A 130 -4.87 6.29 9.18
CA ILE A 130 -6.28 6.59 8.99
C ILE A 130 -7.09 6.16 10.22
N GLU A 131 -6.87 4.95 10.72
CA GLU A 131 -7.54 4.44 11.91
C GLU A 131 -7.29 5.35 13.12
N ALA A 132 -6.02 5.72 13.36
CA ALA A 132 -5.61 6.55 14.49
C ALA A 132 -6.25 7.95 14.48
N VAL A 133 -6.43 8.57 13.31
CA VAL A 133 -7.11 9.88 13.22
C VAL A 133 -8.64 9.77 13.18
N SER A 134 -9.17 8.57 12.93
CA SER A 134 -10.60 8.31 12.79
C SER A 134 -11.26 8.00 14.13
N VAL A 135 -10.71 7.04 14.87
CA VAL A 135 -11.35 6.53 16.09
C VAL A 135 -11.29 7.58 17.19
N GLY A 136 -12.44 7.93 17.75
CA GLY A 136 -12.57 8.98 18.76
C GLY A 136 -12.69 10.40 18.19
N LEU A 137 -12.59 10.58 16.87
CA LEU A 137 -12.86 11.87 16.23
C LEU A 137 -14.23 12.36 16.66
N THR A 138 -14.28 13.59 17.19
CA THR A 138 -15.49 14.20 17.76
C THR A 138 -15.71 15.57 17.16
N VAL A 139 -16.94 15.86 16.74
CA VAL A 139 -17.35 17.18 16.27
C VAL A 139 -18.57 17.63 17.06
N ALA A 140 -18.45 18.80 17.70
CA ALA A 140 -19.54 19.43 18.44
C ALA A 140 -20.61 20.00 17.50
N ASP A 141 -21.85 20.04 17.98
CA ASP A 141 -23.02 20.57 17.27
C ASP A 141 -23.16 19.99 15.85
N ASP A 142 -23.13 18.66 15.76
CA ASP A 142 -23.20 17.92 14.49
C ASP A 142 -24.37 16.92 14.46
N PRO A 143 -25.62 17.41 14.46
CA PRO A 143 -26.79 16.54 14.39
C PRO A 143 -26.78 15.72 13.10
N GLY A 144 -26.87 14.39 13.25
CA GLY A 144 -26.85 13.46 12.12
C GLY A 144 -25.46 13.22 11.53
N CYS A 145 -24.39 13.63 12.23
CA CYS A 145 -23.00 13.32 11.89
C CYS A 145 -22.60 13.76 10.47
N LYS A 146 -22.97 14.97 10.07
CA LYS A 146 -22.68 15.48 8.72
C LYS A 146 -21.30 16.11 8.66
N ARG A 147 -20.98 17.00 9.60
CA ARG A 147 -19.71 17.74 9.65
C ARG A 147 -18.53 16.82 9.94
N ILE A 148 -18.69 15.83 10.83
CA ILE A 148 -17.64 14.86 11.12
C ILE A 148 -17.19 14.07 9.89
N ARG A 149 -18.10 13.79 8.93
CA ARG A 149 -17.74 13.08 7.70
C ARG A 149 -16.88 13.96 6.79
N THR A 150 -17.18 15.25 6.70
CA THR A 150 -16.37 16.22 5.96
C THR A 150 -14.99 16.37 6.60
N GLU A 151 -14.95 16.55 7.92
CA GLU A 151 -13.71 16.65 8.69
C GLU A 151 -12.83 15.42 8.51
N LEU A 152 -13.43 14.23 8.66
CA LEU A 152 -12.73 12.97 8.42
C LEU A 152 -12.17 12.92 7.01
N THR A 153 -13.00 13.20 5.99
CA THR A 153 -12.59 13.15 4.57
C THR A 153 -11.39 14.06 4.28
N SER A 154 -11.35 15.25 4.89
CA SER A 154 -10.20 16.15 4.78
C SER A 154 -8.91 15.50 5.28
N LYS A 155 -8.94 14.94 6.51
CA LYS A 155 -7.78 14.23 7.10
C LYS A 155 -7.34 13.03 6.25
N LEU A 156 -8.29 12.26 5.72
CA LEU A 156 -7.98 11.12 4.83
C LEU A 156 -7.28 11.59 3.55
N GLY A 157 -7.70 12.73 2.99
CA GLY A 157 -7.11 13.32 1.80
C GLY A 157 -5.64 13.71 2.02
N GLU A 158 -5.30 14.30 3.17
CA GLU A 158 -3.93 14.64 3.54
C GLU A 158 -3.04 13.39 3.65
N LEU A 159 -3.50 12.38 4.42
CA LEU A 159 -2.77 11.12 4.57
C LEU A 159 -2.54 10.41 3.24
N SER A 160 -3.57 10.38 2.37
CA SER A 160 -3.47 9.76 1.04
C SER A 160 -2.49 10.50 0.13
N ARG A 161 -2.37 11.83 0.23
CA ARG A 161 -1.38 12.59 -0.55
C ARG A 161 0.04 12.32 -0.06
N ALA A 162 0.23 12.24 1.26
CA ALA A 162 1.51 11.94 1.87
C ALA A 162 2.02 10.55 1.48
N GLU A 163 1.17 9.52 1.56
CA GLU A 163 1.51 8.16 1.15
C GLU A 163 1.88 8.09 -0.33
N ARG A 164 1.09 8.70 -1.22
CA ARG A 164 1.42 8.74 -2.65
C ARG A 164 2.73 9.45 -2.94
N GLN A 165 3.08 10.47 -2.15
CA GLN A 165 4.36 11.14 -2.29
C GLN A 165 5.51 10.22 -1.86
N GLN A 166 5.37 9.57 -0.71
CA GLN A 166 6.33 8.57 -0.21
C GLN A 166 6.56 7.44 -1.21
N SER A 167 5.49 6.87 -1.79
CA SER A 167 5.56 5.83 -2.81
C SER A 167 6.33 6.31 -4.06
N ARG A 168 6.02 7.51 -4.58
CA ARG A 168 6.75 8.10 -5.72
C ARG A 168 8.22 8.38 -5.42
N ASP A 169 8.53 8.84 -4.22
CA ASP A 169 9.90 9.12 -3.80
C ASP A 169 10.73 7.84 -3.75
N PHE A 170 10.16 6.77 -3.19
CA PHE A 170 10.79 5.46 -3.17
C PHE A 170 11.02 4.91 -4.59
N ASP A 171 10.02 4.99 -5.48
CA ASP A 171 10.16 4.55 -6.87
C ASP A 171 11.27 5.31 -7.59
N ARG A 172 11.33 6.63 -7.41
CA ARG A 172 12.38 7.46 -8.02
C ARG A 172 13.76 7.00 -7.59
N ASP A 173 13.95 6.72 -6.30
CA ASP A 173 15.25 6.34 -5.77
C ASP A 173 15.66 4.93 -6.24
N GLU A 174 14.73 3.97 -6.21
CA GLU A 174 14.94 2.59 -6.67
C GLU A 174 15.22 2.49 -8.19
N MET A 175 14.58 3.35 -8.99
CA MET A 175 14.73 3.39 -10.45
C MET A 175 15.87 4.30 -10.93
N SER A 176 16.46 5.11 -10.04
CA SER A 176 17.55 6.02 -10.38
C SER A 176 18.81 5.26 -10.85
N ASN A 177 19.77 5.97 -11.45
CA ASN A 177 21.03 5.34 -11.84
C ASN A 177 21.75 4.76 -10.60
N GLY A 178 22.14 3.49 -10.69
CA GLY A 178 22.65 2.72 -9.55
C GLY A 178 21.60 2.26 -8.52
N GLY A 179 20.33 2.64 -8.64
CA GLY A 179 19.24 2.19 -7.79
C GLY A 179 18.99 0.69 -7.88
N ASN A 180 18.33 0.12 -6.87
CA ASN A 180 18.17 -1.33 -6.75
C ASN A 180 17.36 -1.93 -7.93
N VAL A 181 16.21 -1.37 -8.29
CA VAL A 181 15.45 -1.85 -9.46
C VAL A 181 16.24 -1.64 -10.75
N HIS A 182 16.93 -0.51 -10.89
CA HIS A 182 17.78 -0.27 -12.06
C HIS A 182 18.87 -1.35 -12.21
N GLN A 183 19.54 -1.74 -11.12
CA GLN A 183 20.54 -2.82 -11.15
C GLN A 183 19.93 -4.19 -11.47
N LEU A 184 18.72 -4.49 -10.95
CA LEU A 184 18.00 -5.72 -11.28
C LEU A 184 17.72 -5.82 -12.78
N ILE A 185 17.29 -4.71 -13.40
CA ILE A 185 17.06 -4.64 -14.85
C ILE A 185 18.36 -4.90 -15.60
N LEU A 186 19.46 -4.21 -15.25
CA LEU A 186 20.77 -4.40 -15.90
C LEU A 186 21.26 -5.84 -15.79
N ALA A 187 21.11 -6.46 -14.61
CA ALA A 187 21.51 -7.85 -14.37
C ALA A 187 20.65 -8.85 -15.17
N LEU A 188 19.38 -8.54 -15.43
CA LEU A 188 18.53 -9.36 -16.29
C LEU A 188 18.95 -9.25 -17.76
N ILE A 189 19.20 -8.03 -18.27
CA ILE A 189 19.43 -7.81 -19.70
C ILE A 189 20.86 -8.11 -20.15
N ASN A 190 21.87 -7.85 -19.30
CA ASN A 190 23.29 -7.95 -19.66
C ASN A 190 24.00 -9.15 -19.04
N GLY A 191 23.40 -9.75 -18.00
CA GLY A 191 23.98 -10.87 -17.27
C GLY A 191 24.02 -12.14 -18.09
#